data_AF-A0A8S4QRH1-F1
#
_entry.id   AF-A0A8S4QRH1-F1
#
_cell.length_a   1.000
_cell.length_b   1.000
_cell.length_c   1.000
_cell.angle_alpha   90.00
_cell.angle_beta   90.00
_cell.angle_gamma   90.00
#
_symmetry.space_group_name_H-M   'P 1'
#
loop_
_entity.id
_entity.type
_entity.pdbx_description
1 polymer ?
#
loop_
_entity_poly.entity_id
_entity_poly.type
_entity_poly.pdbx_seq_one_letter_code
_entity_poly.pdbx_strand_id
1 'polypeptide(L)'
;MVTSRHVTAMRALLAAARRDGDALQHAWLPVLTTLQHLVWILGLKPSTGGSMKASRASADANAVMSTSAVMADLPGQQVPVAESLGVMSALSAMLSRVFEASKNLDDEALHHLIDALCKLSNEAMELAYSNREPSLFAVAKLLETGLANMHRIEVMWRPITNHLLEVCQHPHIRMREWGVEAITYLVQAAFQYHHNNPALVTEFNGYIPR
;
A
#
# COMPACT_ATOMS: atom_id res chain seq x y z
N MET A 1 -5.65 -3.40 -22.80
CA MET A 1 -6.92 -3.97 -22.30
C MET A 1 -6.61 -4.94 -21.16
N VAL A 2 -7.29 -4.83 -20.02
CA VAL A 2 -7.22 -5.85 -18.96
C VAL A 2 -8.09 -7.04 -19.38
N THR A 3 -7.76 -8.27 -18.98
CA THR A 3 -8.46 -9.50 -19.39
C THR A 3 -8.73 -10.36 -18.15
N SER A 4 -9.63 -11.35 -18.24
CA SER A 4 -9.86 -12.33 -17.16
C SER A 4 -8.56 -13.02 -16.71
N ARG A 5 -7.65 -13.27 -17.66
CA ARG A 5 -6.30 -13.81 -17.38
C ARG A 5 -5.46 -12.85 -16.54
N HIS A 6 -5.50 -11.54 -16.83
CA HIS A 6 -4.83 -10.54 -15.99
C HIS A 6 -5.39 -10.53 -14.56
N VAL A 7 -6.72 -10.58 -14.38
CA VAL A 7 -7.33 -10.64 -13.04
C VAL A 7 -6.91 -11.91 -12.28
N THR A 8 -6.92 -13.06 -12.94
CA THR A 8 -6.47 -14.33 -12.36
C THR A 8 -5.00 -14.28 -11.95
N ALA A 9 -4.14 -13.75 -12.82
CA ALA A 9 -2.72 -13.54 -12.54
C ALA A 9 -2.51 -12.60 -11.32
N MET A 10 -3.29 -11.52 -11.22
CA MET A 10 -3.21 -10.61 -10.07
C MET A 10 -3.64 -11.27 -8.76
N ARG A 11 -4.71 -12.09 -8.79
CA ARG A 11 -5.12 -12.86 -7.60
C ARG A 11 -4.02 -13.83 -7.18
N ALA A 12 -3.38 -14.51 -8.13
CA ALA A 12 -2.28 -15.42 -7.86
C ALA A 12 -1.07 -14.67 -7.29
N LEU A 13 -0.70 -13.52 -7.86
CA LEU A 13 0.39 -12.67 -7.39
C LEU A 13 0.15 -12.17 -5.95
N LEU A 14 -1.04 -11.65 -5.66
CA LEU A 14 -1.42 -11.20 -4.32
C LEU A 14 -1.44 -12.36 -3.31
N ALA A 15 -1.91 -13.54 -3.72
CA ALA A 15 -1.90 -14.72 -2.87
C ALA A 15 -0.48 -15.22 -2.57
N ALA A 16 0.40 -15.22 -3.58
CA ALA A 16 1.80 -15.59 -3.45
C ALA A 16 2.56 -14.59 -2.56
N ALA A 17 2.43 -13.29 -2.80
CA ALA A 17 3.07 -12.25 -1.99
C ALA A 17 2.66 -12.30 -0.51
N ARG A 18 1.41 -12.69 -0.23
CA ARG A 18 0.92 -12.87 1.14
C ARG A 18 1.44 -14.15 1.80
N ARG A 19 1.59 -15.24 1.05
CA ARG A 19 1.98 -16.56 1.59
C ARG A 19 3.49 -16.72 1.71
N ASP A 20 4.22 -16.27 0.69
CA ASP A 20 5.66 -16.50 0.50
C ASP A 20 6.42 -15.16 0.53
N GLY A 21 5.93 -14.19 1.32
CA GLY A 21 6.47 -12.82 1.35
C GLY A 21 7.94 -12.75 1.78
N ASP A 22 8.39 -13.65 2.66
CA ASP A 22 9.79 -13.76 3.07
C ASP A 22 10.69 -14.20 1.92
N ALA A 23 10.19 -14.97 0.96
CA ALA A 23 11.00 -15.40 -0.19
C ALA A 23 11.13 -14.31 -1.27
N LEU A 24 10.33 -13.23 -1.20
CA LEU A 24 10.34 -12.19 -2.24
C LEU A 24 11.60 -11.34 -2.21
N GLN A 25 12.05 -10.88 -1.04
CA GLN A 25 13.30 -10.12 -0.90
C GLN A 25 13.38 -8.97 -1.94
N HIS A 26 14.43 -8.90 -2.76
CA HIS A 26 14.54 -7.90 -3.84
C HIS A 26 13.42 -7.92 -4.90
N ALA A 27 12.67 -9.03 -5.02
CA ALA A 27 11.51 -9.13 -5.91
C ALA A 27 10.30 -8.30 -5.43
N TRP A 28 10.32 -7.74 -4.22
CA TRP A 28 9.27 -6.84 -3.76
C TRP A 28 9.06 -5.65 -4.71
N LEU A 29 10.13 -5.05 -5.25
CA LEU A 29 10.01 -3.89 -6.14
C LEU A 29 9.19 -4.18 -7.42
N PRO A 30 9.52 -5.19 -8.24
CA PRO A 30 8.71 -5.51 -9.42
C PRO A 30 7.29 -5.98 -9.06
N VAL A 31 7.10 -6.67 -7.93
CA VAL A 31 5.77 -7.04 -7.43
C VAL A 31 4.94 -5.78 -7.12
N LEU A 32 5.47 -4.86 -6.34
CA LEU A 32 4.81 -3.62 -5.94
C LEU A 32 4.53 -2.70 -7.13
N THR A 33 5.46 -2.61 -8.08
CA THR A 33 5.27 -1.88 -9.34
C THR A 33 4.08 -2.43 -10.13
N THR A 34 3.97 -3.76 -10.21
CA THR A 34 2.84 -4.44 -10.86
C THR A 34 1.52 -4.15 -10.13
N LEU A 35 1.52 -4.16 -8.80
CA LEU A 35 0.35 -3.84 -7.98
C LEU A 35 -0.06 -2.36 -8.10
N GLN A 36 0.90 -1.44 -8.20
CA GLN A 36 0.64 -0.03 -8.45
C GLN A 36 -0.03 0.18 -9.81
N HIS A 37 0.47 -0.46 -10.86
CA HIS A 37 -0.16 -0.40 -12.18
C HIS A 37 -1.58 -0.98 -12.15
N LEU A 38 -1.82 -2.06 -11.42
CA LEU A 38 -3.16 -2.62 -11.24
C LEU A 38 -4.10 -1.60 -10.57
N VAL A 39 -3.66 -1.02 -9.46
CA VAL A 39 -4.40 0.02 -8.73
C VAL A 39 -4.79 1.17 -9.65
N TRP A 40 -3.83 1.63 -10.47
CA TRP A 40 -4.05 2.69 -11.44
C TRP A 40 -5.11 2.30 -12.48
N ILE A 41 -5.00 1.10 -13.07
CA ILE A 41 -5.97 0.63 -14.07
C ILE A 41 -7.38 0.45 -13.47
N LEU A 42 -7.46 -0.01 -12.21
CA LEU A 42 -8.73 -0.16 -11.50
C LEU A 42 -9.30 1.18 -10.99
N GLY A 43 -8.58 2.30 -11.14
CA GLY A 43 -9.00 3.60 -10.62
C GLY A 43 -9.12 3.63 -9.11
N LEU A 44 -8.35 2.79 -8.40
CA LEU A 44 -8.33 2.76 -6.94
C LEU A 44 -7.51 3.95 -6.44
N LYS A 45 -8.09 4.72 -5.52
CA LYS A 45 -7.41 5.83 -4.86
C LYS A 45 -7.14 5.46 -3.40
N PRO A 46 -6.03 5.95 -2.83
CA PRO A 46 -5.79 5.74 -1.42
C PRO A 46 -6.84 6.51 -0.61
N SER A 47 -7.23 5.91 0.50
CA SER A 47 -8.22 6.43 1.45
C SER A 47 -7.60 6.51 2.83
N THR A 48 -8.26 7.22 3.73
CA THR A 48 -7.80 7.41 5.10
C THR A 48 -7.38 6.09 5.74
N GLY A 49 -6.17 6.07 6.32
CA GLY A 49 -5.54 4.86 6.85
C GLY A 49 -4.78 3.99 5.83
N GLY A 50 -4.63 4.43 4.58
CA GLY A 50 -3.77 3.80 3.57
C GLY A 50 -4.43 2.73 2.69
N SER A 51 -5.69 2.37 2.97
CA SER A 51 -6.42 1.38 2.16
C SER A 51 -6.79 1.96 0.79
N MET A 52 -6.82 1.11 -0.25
CA MET A 52 -7.14 1.51 -1.63
C MET A 52 -8.62 1.28 -1.92
N LYS A 53 -9.39 2.33 -2.23
CA LYS A 53 -10.83 2.22 -2.49
C LYS A 53 -11.18 2.75 -3.87
N ALA A 54 -12.23 2.17 -4.45
CA ALA A 54 -12.81 2.68 -5.69
C ALA A 54 -13.36 4.09 -5.43
N SER A 55 -12.94 5.05 -6.25
CA SER A 55 -13.44 6.42 -6.14
C SER A 55 -14.84 6.52 -6.73
N ARG A 56 -15.83 6.88 -5.90
CA ARG A 56 -17.23 7.07 -6.33
C ARG A 56 -17.40 8.23 -7.30
N ALA A 57 -16.54 9.25 -7.21
CA ALA A 57 -16.54 10.43 -8.08
C ALA A 57 -15.87 10.16 -9.45
N SER A 58 -15.15 9.03 -9.57
CA SER A 58 -14.52 8.57 -10.81
C SER A 58 -14.86 7.10 -11.06
N ALA A 59 -16.13 6.74 -10.89
CA ALA A 59 -16.72 5.73 -11.77
C ALA A 59 -16.81 6.34 -13.18
N ASP A 60 -15.68 6.79 -13.72
CA ASP A 60 -15.56 7.10 -15.12
C ASP A 60 -15.95 5.81 -15.81
N ALA A 61 -16.88 5.91 -16.76
CA ALA A 61 -17.33 4.78 -17.55
C ALA A 61 -16.15 3.93 -18.04
N ASN A 62 -14.97 4.53 -18.23
CA ASN A 62 -13.74 3.87 -18.64
C ASN A 62 -13.15 2.83 -17.66
N ALA A 63 -13.19 3.04 -16.34
CA ALA A 63 -12.66 2.07 -15.36
C ALA A 63 -13.63 0.88 -15.21
N VAL A 64 -14.93 1.18 -15.13
CA VAL A 64 -16.00 0.18 -15.09
C VAL A 64 -16.06 -0.61 -16.40
N MET A 65 -15.88 0.04 -17.56
CA MET A 65 -15.86 -0.59 -18.88
C MET A 65 -14.60 -1.42 -19.10
N SER A 66 -13.45 -1.00 -18.55
CA SER A 66 -12.23 -1.82 -18.51
C SER A 66 -12.45 -3.11 -17.72
N THR A 67 -13.10 -3.04 -16.55
CA THR A 67 -13.45 -4.21 -15.73
C THR A 67 -14.65 -5.02 -16.25
N SER A 68 -15.61 -4.42 -16.94
CA SER A 68 -16.74 -5.13 -17.55
C SER A 68 -16.30 -5.91 -18.77
N ALA A 69 -15.39 -5.35 -19.58
CA ALA A 69 -14.77 -6.03 -20.71
C ALA A 69 -13.90 -7.24 -20.28
N VAL A 70 -13.33 -7.26 -19.06
CA VAL A 70 -12.49 -8.40 -18.62
C VAL A 70 -13.29 -9.67 -18.35
N MET A 71 -14.54 -9.52 -17.93
CA MET A 71 -15.44 -10.63 -17.61
C MET A 71 -16.24 -11.08 -18.84
N ALA A 72 -16.22 -10.28 -19.93
CA ALA A 72 -16.97 -10.51 -21.16
C ALA A 72 -16.18 -11.28 -22.24
N ASP A 73 -15.26 -12.18 -21.84
CA ASP A 73 -14.51 -13.07 -22.78
C ASP A 73 -15.42 -14.14 -23.42
N LEU A 74 -16.74 -14.04 -23.25
CA LEU A 74 -17.76 -14.77 -24.00
C LEU A 74 -18.51 -13.81 -24.93
N PRO A 75 -18.66 -14.14 -26.24
CA PRO A 75 -19.38 -13.29 -27.16
C PRO A 75 -20.88 -13.25 -26.79
N GLY A 76 -21.37 -12.08 -26.39
CA GLY A 76 -22.81 -11.78 -26.32
C GLY A 76 -23.43 -11.57 -24.93
N GLN A 77 -22.67 -11.64 -23.83
CA GLN A 77 -23.23 -11.46 -22.49
C GLN A 77 -22.70 -10.19 -21.81
N GLN A 78 -23.56 -9.17 -21.69
CA GLN A 78 -23.29 -8.02 -20.84
C GLN A 78 -23.10 -8.51 -19.41
N VAL A 79 -21.86 -8.44 -18.91
CA VAL A 79 -21.57 -8.76 -17.51
C VAL A 79 -22.21 -7.66 -16.66
N PRO A 80 -23.08 -7.99 -15.69
CA PRO A 80 -23.70 -7.00 -14.83
C PRO A 80 -22.64 -6.14 -14.13
N VAL A 81 -22.84 -4.82 -14.12
CA VAL A 81 -21.92 -3.85 -13.47
C VAL A 81 -21.61 -4.23 -12.01
N ALA A 82 -22.57 -4.85 -11.32
CA ALA A 82 -22.43 -5.36 -9.96
C ALA A 82 -21.31 -6.41 -9.81
N GLU A 83 -21.11 -7.28 -10.81
CA GLU A 83 -20.10 -8.33 -10.77
C GLU A 83 -18.68 -7.76 -10.95
N SER A 84 -18.55 -6.74 -11.82
CA SER A 84 -17.28 -6.01 -12.02
C SER A 84 -16.85 -5.22 -10.77
N LEU A 85 -17.80 -4.59 -10.09
CA LEU A 85 -17.59 -3.94 -8.79
C LEU A 85 -17.16 -4.94 -7.71
N GLY A 86 -17.74 -6.15 -7.72
CA GLY A 86 -17.37 -7.24 -6.81
C GLY A 86 -15.91 -7.68 -6.96
N VAL A 87 -15.41 -7.80 -8.19
CA VAL A 87 -14.01 -8.16 -8.47
C VAL A 87 -13.05 -7.08 -7.96
N MET A 88 -13.34 -5.80 -8.21
CA MET A 88 -12.51 -4.68 -7.77
C MET A 88 -12.41 -4.61 -6.24
N SER A 89 -13.55 -4.76 -5.56
CA SER A 89 -13.60 -4.84 -4.09
C SER A 89 -12.78 -6.02 -3.55
N ALA A 90 -12.91 -7.21 -4.18
CA ALA A 90 -12.15 -8.38 -3.80
C ALA A 90 -10.63 -8.20 -3.97
N LEU A 91 -10.19 -7.60 -5.08
CA LEU A 91 -8.77 -7.31 -5.32
C LEU A 91 -8.21 -6.28 -4.34
N SER A 92 -8.95 -5.21 -4.06
CA SER A 92 -8.60 -4.23 -3.02
C SER A 92 -8.43 -4.89 -1.65
N ALA A 93 -9.38 -5.75 -1.26
CA ALA A 93 -9.30 -6.48 0.00
C ALA A 93 -8.10 -7.45 0.04
N MET A 94 -7.79 -8.14 -1.06
CA MET A 94 -6.61 -8.98 -1.16
C MET A 94 -5.31 -8.17 -1.07
N LEU A 95 -5.26 -6.98 -1.65
CA LEU A 95 -4.13 -6.06 -1.56
C LEU A 95 -3.88 -5.61 -0.12
N SER A 96 -4.90 -5.13 0.60
CA SER A 96 -4.74 -4.76 2.02
C SER A 96 -4.29 -5.95 2.88
N ARG A 97 -4.76 -7.18 2.57
CA ARG A 97 -4.31 -8.40 3.27
C ARG A 97 -2.83 -8.73 3.06
N VAL A 98 -2.19 -8.30 1.96
CA VAL A 98 -0.73 -8.47 1.78
C VAL A 98 0.01 -7.62 2.81
N PHE A 99 -0.35 -6.34 2.93
CA PHE A 99 0.30 -5.43 3.86
C PHE A 99 -0.06 -5.72 5.32
N GLU A 100 -1.28 -6.19 5.61
CA GLU A 100 -1.62 -6.70 6.93
C GLU A 100 -0.78 -7.93 7.32
N ALA A 101 -0.53 -8.83 6.35
CA ALA A 101 0.31 -10.00 6.56
C ALA A 101 1.80 -9.68 6.73
N SER A 102 2.23 -8.44 6.44
CA SER A 102 3.61 -8.01 6.68
C SER A 102 4.05 -8.15 8.13
N LYS A 103 3.10 -8.19 9.09
CA LYS A 103 3.36 -8.49 10.50
C LYS A 103 3.98 -9.88 10.75
N ASN A 104 3.85 -10.79 9.78
CA ASN A 104 4.38 -12.15 9.86
C ASN A 104 5.74 -12.29 9.14
N LEU A 105 6.18 -11.27 8.41
CA LEU A 105 7.49 -11.32 7.73
C LEU A 105 8.60 -11.36 8.79
N ASP A 106 9.74 -11.94 8.47
CA ASP A 106 10.95 -11.70 9.26
C ASP A 106 11.44 -10.25 9.09
N ASP A 107 12.39 -9.84 9.93
CA ASP A 107 12.87 -8.45 9.92
C ASP A 107 13.61 -8.13 8.62
N GLU A 108 14.35 -9.07 8.03
CA GLU A 108 15.08 -8.86 6.78
C GLU A 108 14.12 -8.64 5.61
N ALA A 109 13.13 -9.53 5.45
CA ALA A 109 12.08 -9.43 4.46
C ALA A 109 11.23 -8.16 4.63
N LEU A 110 10.96 -7.73 5.87
CA LEU A 110 10.29 -6.46 6.14
C LEU A 110 11.12 -5.27 5.66
N HIS A 111 12.44 -5.27 5.90
CA HIS A 111 13.32 -4.23 5.38
C HIS A 111 13.30 -4.18 3.85
N HIS A 112 13.33 -5.34 3.17
CA HIS A 112 13.21 -5.38 1.71
C HIS A 112 11.88 -4.86 1.19
N LEU A 113 10.77 -5.15 1.89
CA LEU A 113 9.45 -4.59 1.57
C LEU A 113 9.44 -3.06 1.71
N ILE A 114 9.95 -2.53 2.84
CA ILE A 114 9.99 -1.09 3.10
C ILE A 114 10.91 -0.37 2.10
N ASP A 115 12.11 -0.90 1.84
CA ASP A 115 13.06 -0.36 0.86
C ASP A 115 12.44 -0.29 -0.54
N ALA A 116 11.75 -1.35 -0.97
CA ALA A 116 11.05 -1.38 -2.25
C ALA A 116 9.92 -0.34 -2.33
N LEU A 117 9.16 -0.14 -1.24
CA LEU A 117 8.15 0.91 -1.16
C LEU A 117 8.75 2.32 -1.20
N CYS A 118 9.84 2.57 -0.47
CA CYS A 118 10.53 3.85 -0.49
C CYS A 118 11.07 4.17 -1.89
N LYS A 119 11.67 3.20 -2.58
CA LYS A 119 12.11 3.33 -3.99
C LYS A 119 10.95 3.70 -4.92
N LEU A 120 9.85 2.97 -4.84
CA LEU A 120 8.67 3.23 -5.66
C LEU A 120 8.03 4.59 -5.36
N SER A 121 8.05 5.02 -4.10
CA SER A 121 7.60 6.36 -3.71
C SER A 121 8.53 7.46 -4.25
N ASN A 122 9.85 7.25 -4.23
CA ASN A 122 10.81 8.20 -4.78
C ASN A 122 10.61 8.36 -6.29
N GLU A 123 10.41 7.28 -7.04
CA GLU A 123 10.06 7.37 -8.46
C GLU A 123 8.79 8.21 -8.69
N ALA A 124 7.77 8.05 -7.84
CA ALA A 124 6.55 8.86 -7.93
C ALA A 124 6.78 10.34 -7.56
N MET A 125 7.66 10.62 -6.60
CA MET A 125 8.07 11.99 -6.23
C MET A 125 8.84 12.66 -7.37
N GLU A 126 9.78 11.96 -8.00
CA GLU A 126 10.53 12.48 -9.14
C GLU A 126 9.60 12.91 -10.30
N LEU A 127 8.57 12.10 -10.60
CA LEU A 127 7.55 12.45 -11.59
C LEU A 127 6.71 13.68 -11.17
N ALA A 128 6.51 13.89 -9.88
CA ALA A 128 5.71 14.98 -9.33
C ALA A 128 6.38 16.36 -9.47
N TYR A 129 7.72 16.43 -9.56
CA TYR A 129 8.42 17.69 -9.84
C TYR A 129 8.02 18.30 -11.18
N SER A 130 7.63 17.48 -12.15
CA SER A 130 7.13 17.92 -13.46
C SER A 130 5.63 18.30 -13.44
N ASN A 131 5.06 18.56 -12.25
CA ASN A 131 3.64 18.88 -12.02
C ASN A 131 2.66 17.84 -12.60
N ARG A 132 3.11 16.58 -12.75
CA ARG A 132 2.25 15.44 -13.09
C ARG A 132 1.59 14.92 -11.81
N GLU A 133 0.38 14.41 -11.93
CA GLU A 133 -0.30 13.75 -10.81
C GLU A 133 0.51 12.50 -10.39
N PRO A 134 1.10 12.46 -9.19
CA PRO A 134 1.93 11.35 -8.78
C PRO A 134 1.10 10.21 -8.22
N SER A 135 1.64 8.99 -8.35
CA SER A 135 1.06 7.83 -7.68
C SER A 135 1.30 7.92 -6.17
N LEU A 136 0.22 7.87 -5.41
CA LEU A 136 0.23 7.86 -3.94
C LEU A 136 0.23 6.44 -3.35
N PHE A 137 0.31 5.42 -4.20
CA PHE A 137 0.26 4.01 -3.82
C PHE A 137 1.32 3.67 -2.77
N ALA A 138 2.59 3.96 -3.05
CA ALA A 138 3.69 3.59 -2.18
C ALA A 138 3.59 4.23 -0.78
N VAL A 139 3.25 5.52 -0.71
CA VAL A 139 3.03 6.25 0.55
C VAL A 139 1.90 5.62 1.37
N ALA A 140 0.78 5.29 0.74
CA ALA A 140 -0.34 4.62 1.39
C ALA A 140 0.03 3.22 1.92
N LYS A 141 0.90 2.50 1.19
CA LYS A 141 1.36 1.17 1.58
C LYS A 141 2.46 1.19 2.64
N LEU A 142 3.29 2.23 2.69
CA LEU A 142 4.18 2.49 3.83
C LEU A 142 3.36 2.69 5.11
N LEU A 143 2.27 3.45 5.05
CA LEU A 143 1.36 3.62 6.18
C LEU A 143 0.75 2.28 6.64
N GLU A 144 0.14 1.50 5.74
CA GLU A 144 -0.44 0.18 6.12
C GLU A 144 0.62 -0.78 6.68
N THR A 145 1.82 -0.78 6.10
CA THR A 145 2.95 -1.61 6.58
C THR A 145 3.36 -1.19 7.99
N GLY A 146 3.48 0.11 8.25
CA GLY A 146 3.80 0.61 9.59
C GLY A 146 2.72 0.24 10.60
N LEU A 147 1.44 0.46 10.28
CA LEU A 147 0.33 0.10 11.17
C LEU A 147 0.31 -1.40 11.53
N ALA A 148 0.61 -2.28 10.58
CA ALA A 148 0.66 -3.73 10.81
C ALA A 148 1.85 -4.16 11.70
N ASN A 149 2.93 -3.38 11.74
CA ASN A 149 4.19 -3.73 12.41
C ASN A 149 4.46 -2.94 13.70
N MET A 150 3.43 -2.33 14.31
CA MET A 150 3.60 -1.56 15.56
C MET A 150 4.21 -2.38 16.72
N HIS A 151 4.03 -3.70 16.70
CA HIS A 151 4.60 -4.61 17.69
C HIS A 151 6.13 -4.71 17.65
N ARG A 152 6.76 -4.27 16.55
CA ARG A 152 8.22 -4.24 16.35
C ARG A 152 8.66 -2.88 15.80
N ILE A 153 8.15 -1.82 16.43
CA ILE A 153 8.32 -0.43 15.99
C ILE A 153 9.79 -0.06 15.71
N GLU A 154 10.75 -0.56 16.49
CA GLU A 154 12.18 -0.24 16.34
C GLU A 154 12.75 -0.63 14.97
N VAL A 155 12.22 -1.70 14.35
CA VAL A 155 12.67 -2.20 13.04
C VAL A 155 12.20 -1.28 11.91
N MET A 156 10.94 -0.87 11.95
CA MET A 156 10.28 -0.19 10.81
C MET A 156 10.17 1.33 10.97
N TRP A 157 10.27 1.86 12.19
CA TRP A 157 9.97 3.27 12.48
C TRP A 157 10.88 4.21 11.72
N ARG A 158 12.20 4.08 11.90
CA ARG A 158 13.18 4.97 11.26
C ARG A 158 13.07 4.97 9.72
N PRO A 159 13.08 3.81 9.02
CA PRO A 159 13.03 3.83 7.56
C PRO A 159 11.70 4.40 7.03
N ILE A 160 10.56 4.08 7.65
CA ILE A 160 9.26 4.61 7.20
C ILE A 160 9.14 6.10 7.50
N THR A 161 9.41 6.53 8.74
CA THR A 161 9.20 7.93 9.15
C THR A 161 10.16 8.89 8.46
N ASN A 162 11.43 8.52 8.28
CA ASN A 162 12.38 9.34 7.51
C ASN A 162 11.87 9.58 6.09
N HIS A 163 11.44 8.52 5.40
CA HIS A 163 10.91 8.62 4.04
C HIS A 163 9.64 9.49 3.99
N LEU A 164 8.71 9.31 4.93
CA LEU A 164 7.49 10.12 4.99
C LEU A 164 7.79 11.60 5.27
N LEU A 165 8.82 11.92 6.05
CA LEU A 165 9.26 13.30 6.27
C LEU A 165 9.83 13.94 5.00
N GLU A 166 10.51 13.17 4.14
CA GLU A 166 10.93 13.63 2.81
C GLU A 166 9.71 13.92 1.92
N VAL A 167 8.71 13.02 1.93
CA VAL A 167 7.44 13.23 1.22
C VAL A 167 6.72 14.51 1.70
N CYS A 168 6.73 14.79 3.01
CA CYS A 168 6.15 16.01 3.60
C CYS A 168 6.78 17.30 3.08
N GLN A 169 8.05 17.25 2.66
CA GLN A 169 8.80 18.41 2.18
C GLN A 169 8.65 18.65 0.67
N HIS A 170 7.99 17.72 -0.05
CA HIS A 170 7.90 17.76 -1.50
C HIS A 170 7.12 19.00 -2.02
N PRO A 171 7.49 19.66 -3.14
CA PRO A 171 6.79 20.85 -3.63
C PRO A 171 5.37 20.59 -4.18
N HIS A 172 5.08 19.35 -4.58
CA HIS A 172 3.73 18.95 -5.02
C HIS A 172 2.76 18.81 -3.84
N ILE A 173 1.64 19.56 -3.88
CA ILE A 173 0.69 19.67 -2.76
C ILE A 173 0.12 18.31 -2.28
N ARG A 174 -0.34 17.46 -3.20
CA ARG A 174 -0.93 16.16 -2.81
C ARG A 174 0.08 15.20 -2.20
N MET A 175 1.36 15.32 -2.55
CA MET A 175 2.39 14.49 -1.91
C MET A 175 2.57 14.91 -0.46
N ARG A 176 2.67 16.22 -0.19
CA ARG A 176 2.75 16.73 1.18
C ARG A 176 1.55 16.33 2.02
N GLU A 177 0.34 16.50 1.49
CA GLU A 177 -0.89 16.15 2.20
C GLU A 177 -0.87 14.68 2.64
N TRP A 178 -0.51 13.77 1.73
CA TRP A 178 -0.42 12.34 2.03
C TRP A 178 0.74 11.98 2.95
N GLY A 179 1.90 12.63 2.81
CA GLY A 179 3.02 12.46 3.74
C GLY A 179 2.62 12.83 5.17
N VAL A 180 1.97 13.99 5.33
CA VAL A 180 1.49 14.51 6.61
C VAL A 180 0.40 13.60 7.20
N GLU A 181 -0.54 13.14 6.38
CA GLU A 181 -1.57 12.21 6.83
C GLU A 181 -0.95 10.89 7.33
N ALA A 182 -0.05 10.30 6.54
CA ALA A 182 0.61 9.04 6.89
C ALA A 182 1.41 9.13 8.18
N ILE A 183 2.27 10.16 8.33
CA ILE A 183 3.07 10.31 9.55
C ILE A 183 2.20 10.57 10.77
N THR A 184 1.11 11.34 10.63
CA THR A 184 0.17 11.62 11.72
C THR A 184 -0.50 10.34 12.22
N TYR A 185 -0.99 9.50 11.29
CA TYR A 185 -1.59 8.22 11.64
C TYR A 185 -0.60 7.28 12.32
N LEU A 186 0.64 7.18 11.82
CA LEU A 186 1.67 6.34 12.43
C LEU A 186 2.02 6.78 13.85
N VAL A 187 2.17 8.09 14.07
CA VAL A 187 2.45 8.65 15.40
C VAL A 187 1.30 8.36 16.35
N GLN A 188 0.05 8.57 15.93
CA GLN A 188 -1.12 8.25 16.75
C GLN A 188 -1.17 6.76 17.10
N ALA A 189 -0.92 5.88 16.13
CA ALA A 189 -0.91 4.44 16.34
C ALA A 189 0.23 3.99 17.27
N ALA A 190 1.42 4.59 17.16
CA ALA A 190 2.54 4.32 18.05
C ALA A 190 2.19 4.67 19.51
N PHE A 191 1.64 5.85 19.75
CA PHE A 191 1.19 6.25 21.10
C PHE A 191 0.11 5.31 21.65
N GLN A 192 -0.88 4.96 20.83
CA GLN A 192 -1.93 4.01 21.23
C GLN A 192 -1.35 2.62 21.54
N TYR A 193 -0.39 2.15 20.75
CA TYR A 193 0.27 0.88 20.98
C TYR A 193 1.03 0.86 22.31
N HIS A 194 1.83 1.89 22.60
CA HIS A 194 2.52 2.02 23.87
C HIS A 194 1.57 2.14 25.06
N HIS A 195 0.48 2.89 24.93
CA HIS A 195 -0.54 2.99 25.97
C HIS A 195 -1.18 1.63 26.30
N ASN A 196 -1.44 0.82 25.27
CA ASN A 196 -2.03 -0.51 25.42
C ASN A 196 -1.01 -1.57 25.88
N ASN A 197 0.29 -1.30 25.76
CA ASN A 197 1.37 -2.23 26.13
C ASN A 197 2.39 -1.58 27.08
N PRO A 198 1.97 -1.15 28.29
CA PRO A 198 2.81 -0.34 29.19
C PRO A 198 4.08 -1.06 29.65
N ALA A 199 4.07 -2.40 29.71
CA ALA A 199 5.24 -3.20 30.08
C ALA A 199 6.44 -3.00 29.13
N LEU A 200 6.19 -2.71 27.85
CA LEU A 200 7.22 -2.47 26.83
C LEU A 200 7.85 -1.07 26.93
N VAL A 201 7.23 -0.14 27.67
CA VAL A 201 7.74 1.23 27.85
C VAL A 201 8.76 1.29 28.99
N THR A 202 8.59 0.44 30.00
CA THR A 202 9.39 0.44 31.24
C THR A 202 10.82 -0.05 31.10
N GLU A 203 11.17 -0.80 30.06
CA GLU A 203 12.54 -1.33 29.88
C GLU A 203 13.57 -0.24 29.52
N PHE A 204 13.14 0.92 29.00
CA PHE A 204 14.05 2.01 28.62
C PHE A 204 14.58 2.86 29.78
N ASN A 205 14.04 2.71 31.00
CA ASN A 205 14.45 3.50 32.18
C ASN A 205 15.50 2.81 33.07
N GLY A 206 16.06 1.66 32.66
CA GLY A 206 16.90 0.82 33.52
C GLY A 206 18.40 1.12 33.58
N TYR A 207 18.97 1.95 32.69
CA TYR A 207 20.42 2.20 32.67
C TYR A 207 20.74 3.67 32.37
N ILE A 208 20.81 4.48 33.42
CA ILE A 208 21.62 5.72 33.41
C ILE A 208 22.82 5.43 34.32
N PRO A 209 24.00 5.07 33.78
CA PRO A 209 25.21 5.05 34.58
C PRO A 209 25.53 6.49 34.99
N ARG A 210 25.69 6.70 36.31
CA ARG A 210 26.15 7.96 36.91
C ARG A 210 27.59 8.27 36.51
#